data_AF-A0AAD5XUA8-F1
#
_entry.id   AF-A0AAD5XUA8-F1
#
_cell.length_a   1.000
_cell.length_b   1.000
_cell.length_c   1.000
_cell.angle_alpha   90.00
_cell.angle_beta   90.00
_cell.angle_gamma   90.00
#
_symmetry.space_group_name_H-M   'P 1'
#
loop_
_entity.id
_entity.type
_entity.pdbx_description
1 polymer ?
#
loop_
_entity_poly.entity_id
_entity_poly.type
_entity_poly.pdbx_seq_one_letter_code
_entity_poly.pdbx_strand_id
1 'polypeptide(L)'
;MQLDDGVTAQQQALYYFQGELVQQRLTTTFTSKNNGDYTVRDAFPLETTVWSSCKSKANLNINSQIRVAGPNNKQGLITIDSVDAKVTQIYSLQWKK
;
A
#
# COMPACT_ATOMS: atom_id res chain seq x y z
N MET A 1 2.31 16.51 8.86
CA MET A 1 2.08 16.91 7.45
C MET A 1 1.66 18.37 7.38
N GLN A 2 2.16 19.14 6.42
CA GLN A 2 1.80 20.54 6.20
C GLN A 2 1.72 20.84 4.70
N LEU A 3 0.54 21.21 4.23
CA LEU A 3 0.23 21.50 2.83
C LEU A 3 -0.41 22.88 2.71
N ASP A 4 0.05 23.67 1.74
CA ASP A 4 -0.64 24.89 1.32
C ASP A 4 -1.97 24.56 0.61
N ASP A 5 -2.87 25.54 0.55
CA ASP A 5 -4.08 25.42 -0.25
C ASP A 5 -3.77 25.18 -1.74
N GLY A 6 -4.44 24.17 -2.31
CA GLY A 6 -4.22 23.70 -3.67
C GLY A 6 -3.07 22.71 -3.83
N VAL A 7 -2.32 22.40 -2.76
CA VAL A 7 -1.35 21.31 -2.74
C VAL A 7 -2.02 20.03 -2.25
N THR A 8 -1.71 18.93 -2.90
CA THR A 8 -2.14 17.59 -2.51
C THR A 8 -0.95 16.73 -2.16
N ALA A 9 -1.12 15.87 -1.16
CA ALA A 9 -0.19 14.78 -0.91
C ALA A 9 -0.89 13.46 -1.20
N GLN A 10 -0.16 12.48 -1.71
CA GLN A 10 -0.63 11.11 -1.86
C GLN A 10 0.28 10.17 -1.12
N GLN A 11 -0.33 9.25 -0.38
CA GLN A 11 0.30 8.01 0.04
C GLN A 11 -0.33 6.88 -0.79
N GLN A 12 0.48 5.95 -1.26
CA GLN A 12 -0.01 4.75 -1.94
C GLN A 12 0.84 3.55 -1.57
N ALA A 13 0.20 2.38 -1.50
CA ALA A 13 0.86 1.10 -1.35
C ALA A 13 0.38 0.12 -2.44
N LEU A 14 1.31 -0.63 -3.00
CA LEU A 14 1.05 -1.71 -3.96
C LEU A 14 1.50 -3.04 -3.36
N TYR A 15 0.58 -3.97 -3.23
CA TYR A 15 0.77 -5.28 -2.62
C TYR A 15 0.65 -6.37 -3.68
N TYR A 16 1.62 -7.26 -3.75
CA TYR A 16 1.61 -8.36 -4.72
C TYR A 16 2.52 -9.51 -4.29
N PHE A 17 2.13 -10.73 -4.62
CA PHE A 17 3.00 -11.88 -4.48
C PHE A 17 3.96 -11.97 -5.67
N GLN A 18 5.23 -12.28 -5.40
CA GLN A 18 6.24 -12.40 -6.45
C GLN A 18 5.88 -13.50 -7.45
N GLY A 19 5.83 -13.15 -8.73
CA GLY A 19 5.45 -14.08 -9.80
C GLY A 19 3.94 -14.18 -10.05
N GLU A 20 3.11 -13.52 -9.24
CA GLU A 20 1.67 -13.46 -9.44
C GLU A 20 1.26 -12.19 -10.20
N LEU A 21 0.21 -12.31 -11.03
CA LEU A 21 -0.38 -11.16 -11.73
C LEU A 21 -1.34 -10.35 -10.84
N VAL A 22 -1.87 -10.98 -9.79
CA VAL A 22 -2.82 -10.34 -8.87
C VAL A 22 -2.07 -9.34 -7.99
N GLN A 23 -2.54 -8.09 -8.00
CA GLN A 23 -1.99 -7.01 -7.19
C GLN A 23 -3.13 -6.18 -6.59
N GLN A 24 -2.87 -5.58 -5.42
CA GLN A 24 -3.79 -4.65 -4.76
C GLN A 24 -3.11 -3.30 -4.58
N ARG A 25 -3.76 -2.23 -5.04
CA ARG A 25 -3.25 -0.86 -4.92
C ARG A 25 -4.21 -0.04 -4.09
N LEU A 26 -3.72 0.50 -2.99
CA LEU A 26 -4.47 1.41 -2.13
C LEU A 26 -3.80 2.78 -2.17
N THR A 27 -4.61 3.82 -2.32
CA THR A 27 -4.15 5.21 -2.45
C THR A 27 -5.00 6.10 -1.55
N THR A 28 -4.34 6.87 -0.69
CA THR A 28 -4.95 7.93 0.12
C THR A 28 -4.45 9.28 -0.37
N THR A 29 -5.38 10.21 -0.65
CA THR A 29 -5.04 11.58 -1.04
C THR A 29 -5.40 12.54 0.10
N PHE A 30 -4.48 13.44 0.42
CA PHE A 30 -4.60 14.46 1.45
C PHE A 30 -4.60 15.86 0.83
N THR A 31 -5.26 16.79 1.51
CA THR A 31 -5.33 18.22 1.18
C THR A 31 -4.92 19.05 2.40
N SER A 32 -4.85 20.38 2.26
CA SER A 32 -4.56 21.29 3.39
C SER A 32 -5.51 21.12 4.58
N LYS A 33 -6.75 20.63 4.35
CA LYS A 33 -7.72 20.30 5.40
C LYS A 33 -7.29 19.14 6.31
N ASN A 34 -6.31 18.35 5.88
CA ASN A 34 -5.77 17.20 6.60
C ASN A 34 -4.44 17.51 7.30
N ASN A 35 -4.02 18.79 7.37
CA ASN A 35 -2.76 19.17 8.02
C ASN A 35 -2.70 18.70 9.48
N GLY A 36 -1.49 18.36 9.93
CA GLY A 36 -1.24 17.70 11.21
C GLY A 36 -0.73 16.28 11.02
N ASP A 37 -0.90 15.46 12.05
CA ASP A 37 -0.50 14.06 12.03
C ASP A 37 -1.54 13.22 11.29
N TYR A 38 -1.08 12.14 10.67
CA TYR A 38 -1.94 11.26 9.90
C TYR A 38 -1.59 9.80 10.16
N THR A 39 -2.58 8.93 10.00
CA THR A 39 -2.42 7.49 10.03
C THR A 39 -3.26 6.89 8.92
N VAL A 40 -2.64 6.05 8.08
CA VAL A 40 -3.34 5.29 7.04
C VAL A 40 -3.30 3.82 7.41
N ARG A 41 -4.42 3.13 7.24
CA ARG A 41 -4.53 1.70 7.52
C ARG A 41 -5.17 0.97 6.34
N ASP A 42 -4.38 0.09 5.75
CA ASP A 42 -4.85 -0.82 4.70
C ASP A 42 -5.25 -2.16 5.32
N ALA A 43 -6.42 -2.67 4.97
CA ALA A 43 -6.89 -3.99 5.37
C ALA A 43 -7.72 -4.61 4.25
N PHE A 44 -7.19 -5.67 3.63
CA PHE A 44 -7.83 -6.36 2.50
C PHE A 44 -7.33 -7.81 2.42
N PRO A 45 -8.15 -8.75 1.90
CA PRO A 45 -7.66 -10.07 1.55
C PRO A 45 -6.85 -10.01 0.25
N LEU A 46 -5.72 -10.72 0.20
CA LEU A 46 -4.96 -10.95 -1.03
C LEU A 46 -4.88 -12.46 -1.25
N GLU A 47 -5.63 -12.96 -2.22
CA GLU A 47 -5.75 -14.40 -2.49
C GLU A 47 -4.84 -14.83 -3.64
N THR A 48 -4.21 -15.99 -3.48
CA THR A 48 -3.39 -16.65 -4.51
C THR A 48 -3.69 -18.15 -4.53
N THR A 49 -3.88 -18.73 -5.71
CA THR A 49 -4.08 -20.18 -5.88
C THR A 49 -2.84 -20.80 -6.51
N VAL A 50 -2.16 -21.65 -5.76
CA VAL A 50 -1.01 -22.42 -6.26
C VAL A 50 -1.33 -23.91 -6.23
N TRP A 51 -0.91 -24.64 -7.26
CA TRP A 51 -0.83 -26.10 -7.16
C TRP A 51 0.34 -26.48 -6.26
N SER A 52 0.22 -27.63 -5.57
CA SER A 52 1.27 -28.21 -4.73
C SER A 52 2.58 -28.36 -5.50
N SER A 53 3.39 -27.30 -5.49
CA SER A 53 4.79 -27.32 -5.87
C SER A 53 5.56 -27.48 -4.56
N CYS A 54 6.14 -28.66 -4.37
CA CYS A 54 6.96 -28.90 -3.20
C CYS A 54 8.04 -27.81 -3.13
N LYS A 55 8.05 -27.02 -2.04
CA LYS A 55 9.04 -25.97 -1.71
C LYS A 55 8.88 -24.61 -2.42
N SER A 56 7.72 -24.25 -2.96
CA SER A 56 7.50 -22.86 -3.42
C SER A 56 7.44 -21.87 -2.27
N LYS A 57 7.97 -20.66 -2.48
CA LYS A 57 7.89 -19.53 -1.54
C LYS A 57 6.99 -18.48 -2.15
N ALA A 58 5.96 -18.06 -1.43
CA ALA A 58 5.13 -16.92 -1.79
C ALA A 58 5.67 -15.67 -1.11
N ASN A 59 6.58 -14.96 -1.78
CA ASN A 59 7.13 -13.70 -1.25
C ASN A 59 6.11 -12.57 -1.47
N LEU A 60 5.60 -11.99 -0.40
CA LEU A 60 4.79 -10.77 -0.47
C LEU A 60 5.71 -9.56 -0.63
N ASN A 61 5.50 -8.79 -1.69
CA ASN A 61 6.14 -7.49 -1.91
C ASN A 61 5.15 -6.37 -1.59
N ILE A 62 5.65 -5.32 -0.95
CA ILE A 62 4.89 -4.11 -0.63
C ILE A 62 5.71 -2.91 -1.10
N ASN A 63 5.21 -2.21 -2.12
CA ASN A 63 5.84 -0.98 -2.61
C ASN A 63 5.04 0.21 -2.09
N SER A 64 5.63 0.96 -1.16
CA SER A 64 5.05 2.21 -0.64
C SER A 64 5.61 3.43 -1.36
N GLN A 65 4.77 4.43 -1.58
CA GLN A 65 5.16 5.73 -2.12
C GLN A 65 4.45 6.86 -1.40
N ILE A 66 5.15 7.98 -1.25
CA ILE A 66 4.56 9.28 -0.92
C ILE A 66 4.94 10.30 -1.97
N ARG A 67 4.02 11.20 -2.29
CA ARG A 67 4.22 12.26 -3.28
C ARG A 67 3.50 13.51 -2.84
N VAL A 68 4.13 14.66 -3.04
CA VAL A 68 3.50 15.98 -2.97
C VAL A 68 3.36 16.52 -4.39
N ALA A 69 2.22 17.13 -4.70
CA ALA A 69 1.96 17.77 -5.98
C ALA A 69 1.14 19.05 -5.79
N GLY A 70 1.54 20.12 -6.47
CA GLY A 70 0.85 21.40 -6.41
C GLY A 70 1.48 22.44 -7.34
N PRO A 71 0.95 23.66 -7.35
CA PRO A 71 1.49 24.78 -8.12
C PRO A 71 2.94 25.12 -7.71
N ASN A 72 3.76 25.61 -8.64
CA ASN A 72 5.18 25.93 -8.41
C ASN A 72 5.43 27.00 -7.33
N ASN A 73 4.42 27.81 -7.01
CA ASN A 73 4.49 28.88 -5.99
C ASN A 73 3.89 28.45 -4.64
N LYS A 74 3.67 27.16 -4.43
CA LYS A 74 3.09 26.59 -3.21
C LYS A 74 4.02 25.54 -2.60
N GLN A 75 3.92 25.37 -1.30
CA GLN A 75 4.75 24.45 -0.53
C GLN A 75 3.92 23.28 0.02
N GLY A 76 4.57 22.14 0.18
CA GLY A 76 3.97 21.00 0.84
C GLY A 76 5.03 20.03 1.34
N LEU A 77 4.79 19.51 2.54
CA LEU A 77 5.62 18.53 3.21
C LEU A 77 4.74 17.41 3.76
N ILE A 78 5.10 16.19 3.39
CA ILE A 78 4.60 14.96 4.00
C ILE A 78 5.80 14.11 4.41
N THR A 79 5.74 13.53 5.59
CA THR A 79 6.80 12.72 6.18
C THR A 79 6.17 11.46 6.75
N ILE A 80 6.90 10.35 6.66
CA ILE A 80 6.53 9.09 7.30
C ILE A 80 7.48 8.90 8.49
N ASP A 81 6.91 8.63 9.66
CA ASP A 81 7.64 8.29 10.88
C ASP A 81 7.86 6.77 11.00
N SER A 82 6.82 5.96 10.75
CA SER A 82 6.91 4.49 10.73
C SER A 82 6.02 3.86 9.67
N VAL A 83 6.35 2.62 9.32
CA VAL A 83 5.51 1.75 8.50
C VAL A 83 5.45 0.39 9.18
N ASP A 84 4.27 0.01 9.63
CA ASP A 84 4.02 -1.26 10.29
C ASP A 84 3.21 -2.19 9.40
N ALA A 85 3.62 -3.46 9.33
CA ALA A 85 2.94 -4.47 8.53
C ALA A 85 2.63 -5.70 9.38
N LYS A 86 1.38 -6.20 9.26
CA LYS A 86 0.97 -7.49 9.82
C LYS A 86 0.35 -8.34 8.72
N VAL A 87 0.94 -9.50 8.47
CA VAL A 87 0.46 -10.47 7.48
C VAL A 87 -0.10 -11.69 8.22
N THR A 88 -1.30 -12.11 7.84
CA THR A 88 -1.91 -13.36 8.32
C THR A 88 -2.10 -14.27 7.12
N GLN A 89 -1.49 -15.45 7.14
CA GLN A 89 -1.61 -16.43 6.07
C GLN A 89 -2.67 -17.47 6.44
N ILE A 90 -3.67 -17.63 5.56
CA ILE A 90 -4.73 -18.62 5.70
C ILE A 90 -4.59 -19.59 4.54
N TYR A 91 -4.51 -20.89 4.83
CA TYR A 91 -4.38 -21.93 3.82
C TYR A 91 -5.71 -22.66 3.59
N SER A 92 -6.07 -22.84 2.32
CA SER A 92 -7.20 -23.65 1.87
C SER A 92 -6.71 -24.75 0.94
N LEU A 93 -7.15 -25.99 1.14
CA LEU A 93 -6.73 -27.15 0.34
C LEU A 93 -7.87 -27.65 -0.55
N GLN A 94 -7.58 -27.88 -1.83
CA GLN A 94 -8.50 -28.51 -2.77
C GLN A 94 -7.77 -29.61 -3.54
N TRP A 95 -8.36 -30.81 -3.60
CA TRP A 95 -7.82 -31.94 -4.36
C TRP A 95 -8.20 -31.82 -5.84
N LYS A 96 -7.24 -32.10 -6.72
CA LYS A 96 -7.51 -32.24 -8.15
C LYS A 96 -8.36 -33.50 -8.36
N LYS A 97 -9.44 -33.38 -9.14
CA LYS A 97 -10.21 -34.54 -9.62
C LYS A 97 -9.47 -35.22 -10.76
#